data_AF-S0G662-F1
#
_entry.id   AF-S0G662-F1
#
_cell.length_a   1.000
_cell.length_b   1.000
_cell.length_c   1.000
_cell.angle_alpha   90.00
_cell.angle_beta   90.00
_cell.angle_gamma   90.00
#
_symmetry.space_group_name_H-M   'P 1'
#
loop_
_entity.id
_entity.type
_entity.pdbx_description
1 polymer ?
#
loop_
_entity_poly.entity_id
_entity_poly.type
_entity_poly.pdbx_seq_one_letter_code
_entity_poly.pdbx_strand_id
1 'polypeptide(L)'
;MSEETVLVSQADAELDRLLGWVRAAESRLALVLPLSTAMIGALAVLMPSAPNWTVPGGSASAFAAFFLFLSIVFAACASFPRTTGPKGSLIYFGGIVSRDLSQYVEAVKSATQQTYLDDMLTQCHRNAQIAERKYTWIQRSMACLFLAALPWGFALFILYSGTP
;
A
#
# COMPACT_ATOMS: atom_id res chain seq x y z
N MET A 1 32.88 -22.32 0.96
CA MET A 1 31.74 -21.68 1.63
C MET A 1 30.90 -22.79 2.24
N SER A 2 30.59 -22.77 3.54
CA SER A 2 29.75 -23.81 4.15
C SER A 2 28.34 -23.75 3.57
N GLU A 3 27.64 -24.89 3.53
CA GLU A 3 26.23 -24.98 3.08
C GLU A 3 25.33 -23.97 3.83
N GLU A 4 25.54 -23.83 5.14
CA GLU A 4 24.83 -22.88 6.00
C GLU A 4 25.05 -21.42 5.58
N THR A 5 26.25 -21.07 5.09
CA THR A 5 26.55 -19.72 4.58
C THR A 5 25.82 -19.44 3.26
N VAL A 6 25.68 -20.45 2.41
CA VAL A 6 24.89 -20.34 1.17
C VAL A 6 23.43 -20.06 1.51
N LEU A 7 22.85 -20.81 2.46
CA LEU A 7 21.45 -20.67 2.86
C LEU A 7 21.15 -19.28 3.45
N VAL A 8 22.02 -18.77 4.33
CA VAL A 8 21.89 -17.42 4.88
C VAL A 8 21.91 -16.36 3.77
N SER A 9 22.84 -16.49 2.81
CA SER A 9 22.91 -15.56 1.67
C SER A 9 21.66 -15.62 0.79
N GLN A 10 21.08 -16.81 0.58
CA GLN A 10 19.83 -16.97 -0.17
C GLN A 10 18.64 -16.35 0.57
N ALA A 11 18.56 -16.54 1.89
CA ALA A 11 17.51 -15.95 2.72
C ALA A 11 17.59 -14.42 2.74
N ASP A 12 18.80 -13.86 2.75
CA ASP A 12 19.05 -12.41 2.62
C ASP A 12 18.50 -11.85 1.31
N ALA A 13 18.87 -12.47 0.20
CA ALA A 13 18.42 -12.07 -1.13
C ALA A 13 16.88 -12.17 -1.27
N GLU A 14 16.27 -13.19 -0.66
CA GLU A 14 14.82 -13.34 -0.67
C GLU A 14 14.14 -12.26 0.18
N LEU A 15 14.66 -11.97 1.37
CA LEU A 15 14.14 -10.91 2.24
C LEU A 15 14.19 -9.56 1.53
N ASP A 16 15.31 -9.24 0.87
CA ASP A 16 15.46 -8.03 0.08
C ASP A 16 14.47 -7.93 -1.07
N ARG A 17 14.23 -9.05 -1.77
CA ARG A 17 13.21 -9.13 -2.83
C ARG A 17 11.81 -8.84 -2.29
N LEU A 18 11.46 -9.39 -1.13
CA LEU A 18 10.17 -9.20 -0.48
C LEU A 18 9.99 -7.75 0.01
N LEU A 19 11.04 -7.14 0.58
CA LEU A 19 11.05 -5.71 0.90
C LEU A 19 10.90 -4.86 -0.37
N GLY A 20 11.52 -5.26 -1.47
CA GLY A 20 11.33 -4.67 -2.79
C GLY A 20 9.86 -4.71 -3.25
N TRP A 21 9.17 -5.83 -3.10
CA TRP A 21 7.74 -5.95 -3.41
C TRP A 21 6.89 -5.01 -2.54
N VAL A 22 7.19 -4.89 -1.25
CA VAL A 22 6.51 -3.93 -0.35
C VAL A 22 6.70 -2.49 -0.81
N ARG A 23 7.94 -2.08 -1.14
CA ARG A 23 8.24 -0.73 -1.66
C ARG A 23 7.53 -0.46 -3.00
N ALA A 24 7.50 -1.45 -3.89
CA ALA A 24 6.79 -1.35 -5.17
C ALA A 24 5.26 -1.23 -5.00
N ALA A 25 4.71 -1.81 -3.93
CA ALA A 25 3.31 -1.60 -3.58
C ALA A 25 3.08 -0.14 -3.13
N GLU A 26 3.96 0.40 -2.28
CA GLU A 26 3.85 1.76 -1.76
C GLU A 26 4.01 2.85 -2.83
N SER A 27 4.87 2.64 -3.83
CA SER A 27 5.03 3.60 -4.93
C SER A 27 3.74 3.80 -5.75
N ARG A 28 2.88 2.77 -5.85
CA ARG A 28 1.58 2.89 -6.51
C ARG A 28 0.59 3.74 -5.71
N LEU A 29 0.66 3.66 -4.37
CA LEU A 29 -0.19 4.47 -3.50
C LEU A 29 0.13 5.96 -3.60
N ALA A 30 1.41 6.29 -3.80
CA ALA A 30 1.85 7.67 -4.01
C ALA A 30 1.23 8.31 -5.27
N LEU A 31 0.78 7.51 -6.24
CA LEU A 31 0.03 8.00 -7.42
C LEU A 31 -1.48 7.94 -7.20
N VAL A 32 -2.01 6.79 -6.77
CA VAL A 32 -3.45 6.53 -6.75
C VAL A 32 -4.19 7.44 -5.77
N LEU A 33 -3.63 7.69 -4.58
CA LEU A 33 -4.31 8.47 -3.55
C LEU A 33 -4.42 9.97 -3.92
N PRO A 34 -3.34 10.66 -4.35
CA PRO A 34 -3.46 12.05 -4.81
C PRO A 34 -4.32 12.19 -6.07
N LEU A 35 -4.20 11.27 -7.03
CA LEU A 35 -4.98 11.32 -8.26
C LEU A 35 -6.49 11.18 -7.98
N SER A 36 -6.89 10.17 -7.21
CA SER A 36 -8.30 10.00 -6.83
C SER A 36 -8.85 11.21 -6.06
N THR A 37 -8.03 11.81 -5.20
CA THR A 37 -8.40 13.01 -4.44
C THR A 37 -8.59 14.22 -5.36
N ALA A 38 -7.67 14.44 -6.30
CA ALA A 38 -7.75 15.52 -7.28
C ALA A 38 -8.98 15.37 -8.19
N MET A 39 -9.30 14.14 -8.62
CA MET A 39 -10.47 13.86 -9.44
C MET A 39 -11.78 14.17 -8.70
N ILE A 40 -11.90 13.84 -7.41
CA ILE A 40 -13.05 14.23 -6.59
C ILE A 40 -13.12 15.76 -6.45
N GLY A 41 -11.97 16.42 -6.20
CA GLY A 41 -11.90 17.88 -6.10
C GLY A 41 -12.38 18.57 -7.37
N ALA A 42 -11.99 18.07 -8.55
CA ALA A 42 -12.44 18.60 -9.83
C ALA A 42 -13.97 18.49 -10.00
N LEU A 43 -14.57 17.36 -9.62
CA LEU A 43 -16.04 17.21 -9.63
C LEU A 43 -16.71 18.20 -8.67
N ALA A 44 -16.14 18.39 -7.47
CA ALA A 44 -16.71 19.30 -6.47
C ALA A 44 -16.68 20.77 -6.94
N VAL A 45 -15.60 21.19 -7.60
CA VAL A 45 -15.45 22.56 -8.12
C VAL A 45 -16.42 22.84 -9.28
N LEU A 46 -16.62 21.86 -10.16
CA LEU A 46 -17.47 22.02 -11.36
C LEU A 46 -18.95 21.74 -11.09
N MET A 47 -19.31 21.40 -9.85
CA MET A 47 -20.68 21.05 -9.52
C MET A 47 -21.59 22.29 -9.63
N PRO A 48 -22.63 22.26 -10.48
CA PRO A 48 -23.51 23.40 -10.68
C PRO A 48 -24.42 23.63 -9.47
N SER A 49 -24.90 24.87 -9.33
CA SER A 49 -25.95 25.18 -8.35
C SER A 49 -27.24 24.41 -8.68
N ALA A 50 -28.03 24.08 -7.65
CA ALA A 50 -29.26 23.28 -7.74
C ALA A 50 -30.17 23.53 -8.96
N PRO A 51 -30.42 24.77 -9.43
CA PRO A 51 -31.28 25.00 -10.60
C PRO A 51 -30.71 24.52 -11.94
N ASN A 52 -29.38 24.38 -12.07
CA ASN A 52 -28.71 23.98 -13.32
C ASN A 52 -28.29 22.49 -13.31
N TRP A 53 -28.85 21.71 -12.39
CA TRP A 53 -28.51 20.31 -12.24
C TRP A 53 -29.08 19.46 -13.39
N THR A 54 -28.22 18.78 -14.13
CA THR A 54 -28.65 17.82 -15.16
C THR A 54 -28.60 16.40 -14.62
N VAL A 55 -29.64 15.61 -14.90
CA VAL A 55 -29.69 14.19 -14.46
C VAL A 55 -28.50 13.37 -14.98
N PRO A 56 -28.08 13.48 -16.26
CA PRO A 56 -26.92 12.73 -16.77
C PRO A 56 -25.59 13.16 -16.14
N GLY A 57 -25.38 14.47 -15.93
CA GLY A 57 -24.17 14.98 -15.28
C GLY A 57 -24.10 14.57 -13.81
N GLY A 58 -25.23 14.66 -13.09
CA GLY A 58 -25.32 14.25 -11.70
C GLY A 58 -25.12 12.75 -11.50
N SER A 59 -25.71 11.90 -12.33
CA SER A 59 -25.56 10.44 -12.21
C SER A 59 -24.14 9.97 -12.53
N ALA A 60 -23.52 10.51 -13.58
CA ALA A 60 -22.12 10.25 -13.92
C ALA A 60 -21.15 10.72 -12.81
N SER A 61 -21.39 11.91 -12.27
CA SER A 61 -20.60 12.46 -11.14
C SER A 61 -20.75 11.61 -9.88
N ALA A 62 -21.97 11.19 -9.54
CA ALA A 62 -22.21 10.35 -8.37
C ALA A 62 -21.54 8.98 -8.50
N PHE A 63 -21.64 8.34 -9.68
CA PHE A 63 -20.98 7.08 -9.95
C PHE A 63 -19.45 7.20 -9.87
N ALA A 64 -18.87 8.23 -10.52
CA ALA A 64 -17.45 8.51 -10.45
C ALA A 64 -17.00 8.76 -9.00
N ALA A 65 -17.69 9.63 -8.26
CA ALA A 65 -17.37 9.95 -6.88
C ALA A 65 -17.42 8.73 -5.96
N PHE A 66 -18.41 7.84 -6.14
CA PHE A 66 -18.51 6.60 -5.38
C PHE A 66 -17.28 5.70 -5.56
N PHE A 67 -16.87 5.44 -6.80
CA PHE A 67 -15.70 4.60 -7.07
C PHE A 67 -14.38 5.29 -6.70
N LEU A 68 -14.26 6.61 -6.87
CA LEU A 68 -13.08 7.36 -6.40
C LEU A 68 -12.97 7.31 -4.86
N PHE A 69 -14.08 7.46 -4.15
CA PHE A 69 -14.10 7.32 -2.70
C PHE A 69 -13.68 5.90 -2.28
N LEU A 70 -14.22 4.87 -2.93
CA LEU A 70 -13.83 3.49 -2.66
C LEU A 70 -12.35 3.23 -2.97
N SER A 71 -11.81 3.83 -4.04
CA SER A 71 -10.37 3.83 -4.33
C SER A 71 -9.58 4.43 -3.18
N ILE A 72 -9.98 5.59 -2.64
CA ILE A 72 -9.29 6.24 -1.52
C ILE A 72 -9.32 5.35 -0.27
N VAL A 73 -10.47 4.74 0.04
CA VAL A 73 -10.60 3.82 1.18
C VAL A 73 -9.65 2.63 1.04
N PHE A 74 -9.60 1.99 -0.13
CA PHE A 74 -8.69 0.86 -0.36
C PHE A 74 -7.21 1.27 -0.36
N ALA A 75 -6.88 2.44 -0.92
CA ALA A 75 -5.52 3.00 -0.83
C ALA A 75 -5.13 3.28 0.62
N ALA A 76 -6.04 3.80 1.44
CA ALA A 76 -5.81 4.00 2.87
C ALA A 76 -5.57 2.65 3.59
N CYS A 77 -6.41 1.63 3.34
CA CYS A 77 -6.21 0.28 3.88
C CYS A 77 -4.86 -0.33 3.49
N ALA A 78 -4.34 -0.06 2.30
CA ALA A 78 -3.02 -0.50 1.87
C ALA A 78 -1.87 0.29 2.55
N SER A 79 -2.10 1.57 2.85
CA SER A 79 -1.13 2.50 3.42
C SER A 79 -0.85 2.24 4.91
N PHE A 80 -1.85 1.76 5.67
CA PHE A 80 -1.65 1.52 7.10
C PHE A 80 -0.51 0.50 7.36
N PRO A 81 0.45 0.85 8.23
CA PRO A 81 1.60 0.02 8.51
C PRO A 81 1.18 -1.27 9.23
N ARG A 82 1.76 -2.39 8.83
CA ARG A 82 1.53 -3.71 9.44
C ARG A 82 2.84 -4.18 10.08
N THR A 83 3.01 -3.84 11.35
CA THR A 83 4.26 -4.00 12.11
C THR A 83 4.20 -5.17 13.10
N THR A 84 3.37 -6.17 12.83
CA THR A 84 3.32 -7.39 13.65
C THR A 84 4.46 -8.34 13.27
N GLY A 85 5.67 -8.04 13.76
CA GLY A 85 6.85 -8.87 13.54
C GLY A 85 7.11 -9.92 14.64
N PRO A 86 8.08 -10.82 14.39
CA PRO A 86 8.48 -11.84 15.36
C PRO A 86 9.05 -11.22 16.64
N LYS A 87 8.57 -11.69 17.80
CA LYS A 87 9.09 -11.28 19.10
C LYS A 87 10.52 -11.79 19.25
N GLY A 88 11.42 -10.94 19.73
CA GLY A 88 12.80 -11.34 19.95
C GLY A 88 13.63 -11.49 18.67
N SER A 89 13.16 -11.04 17.52
CA SER A 89 13.99 -10.98 16.32
C SER A 89 15.22 -10.07 16.51
N LEU A 90 16.33 -10.44 15.89
CA LEU A 90 17.60 -9.72 15.87
C LEU A 90 17.68 -8.71 14.72
N ILE A 91 16.88 -8.91 13.67
CA ILE A 91 16.87 -8.06 12.47
C ILE A 91 15.57 -7.24 12.32
N TYR A 92 14.49 -7.61 13.02
CA TYR A 92 13.27 -6.82 13.04
C TYR A 92 13.41 -5.59 13.94
N PHE A 93 13.09 -4.39 13.45
CA PHE A 93 13.13 -3.18 14.29
C PHE A 93 12.33 -3.32 15.60
N GLY A 94 11.13 -3.93 15.55
CA GLY A 94 10.31 -4.15 16.75
C GLY A 94 10.90 -5.18 17.73
N GLY A 95 11.69 -6.13 17.21
CA GLY A 95 12.44 -7.09 18.03
C GLY A 95 13.70 -6.48 18.65
N ILE A 96 14.39 -5.62 17.90
CA ILE A 96 15.57 -4.89 18.37
C ILE A 96 15.18 -3.94 19.51
N VAL A 97 14.18 -3.08 19.31
CA VAL A 97 13.75 -2.10 20.33
C VAL A 97 13.03 -2.73 21.53
N SER A 98 12.72 -4.03 21.47
CA SER A 98 12.15 -4.76 22.61
C SER A 98 13.18 -5.15 23.67
N ARG A 99 14.46 -4.87 23.42
CA ARG A 99 15.61 -5.15 24.30
C ARG A 99 16.39 -3.88 24.61
N ASP A 100 17.04 -3.86 25.76
CA ASP A 100 18.08 -2.87 26.03
C ASP A 100 19.30 -3.10 25.12
N LEU A 101 20.10 -2.06 24.88
CA LEU A 101 21.27 -2.14 24.01
C LEU A 101 22.24 -3.26 24.41
N SER A 102 22.53 -3.41 25.70
CA SER A 102 23.42 -4.46 26.21
C SER A 102 22.87 -5.86 25.92
N GLN A 103 21.57 -6.07 26.15
CA GLN A 103 20.87 -7.33 25.87
C GLN A 103 20.85 -7.64 24.37
N TYR A 104 20.65 -6.63 23.53
CA TYR A 104 20.69 -6.80 22.08
C TYR A 104 22.09 -7.19 21.60
N VAL A 105 23.13 -6.48 22.06
CA VAL A 105 24.53 -6.79 21.72
C VAL A 105 24.91 -8.21 22.14
N GLU A 106 24.52 -8.61 23.36
CA GLU A 106 24.74 -9.97 23.84
C GLU A 106 24.01 -11.00 22.97
N ALA A 107 22.73 -10.77 22.69
CA ALA A 107 21.92 -11.67 21.86
C ALA A 107 22.53 -11.86 20.47
N VAL A 108 22.98 -10.78 19.81
CA VAL A 108 23.65 -10.83 18.50
C VAL A 108 24.97 -11.60 18.58
N LYS A 109 25.80 -11.35 19.61
CA LYS A 109 27.09 -12.07 19.77
C LYS A 109 26.91 -13.55 20.08
N SER A 110 25.83 -13.91 20.76
CA SER A 110 25.50 -15.30 21.10
C SER A 110 24.76 -16.05 20.00
N ALA A 111 24.29 -15.35 18.96
CA ALA A 111 23.48 -15.95 17.91
C ALA A 111 24.32 -16.92 17.07
N THR A 112 23.80 -18.12 16.85
CA THR A 112 24.37 -19.05 15.88
C THR A 112 23.90 -18.68 14.48
N GLN A 113 24.61 -19.20 13.48
CA GLN A 113 24.23 -19.01 12.08
C GLN A 113 22.82 -19.59 11.80
N GLN A 114 22.50 -20.75 12.38
CA GLN A 114 21.14 -21.30 12.37
C GLN A 114 20.09 -20.37 12.99
N THR A 115 20.35 -19.80 14.18
CA THR A 115 19.39 -18.86 14.81
C THR A 115 19.16 -17.61 13.96
N TYR A 116 20.22 -17.12 13.30
CA TYR A 116 20.11 -16.02 12.36
C TYR A 116 19.28 -16.40 11.12
N LEU A 117 19.54 -17.58 10.54
CA LEU A 117 18.77 -18.10 9.41
C LEU A 117 17.27 -18.25 9.75
N ASP A 118 16.94 -18.80 10.92
CA ASP A 118 15.55 -18.96 11.36
C ASP A 118 14.81 -17.62 11.50
N ASP A 119 15.50 -16.58 11.99
CA ASP A 119 14.98 -15.22 12.08
C ASP A 119 14.73 -14.62 10.67
N MET A 120 15.68 -14.81 9.74
CA MET A 120 15.52 -14.38 8.34
C MET A 120 14.34 -15.07 7.66
N LEU A 121 14.20 -16.39 7.80
CA LEU A 121 13.10 -17.15 7.21
C LEU A 121 11.75 -16.71 7.78
N THR A 122 11.69 -16.44 9.08
CA THR A 122 10.50 -15.87 9.73
C THR A 122 10.16 -14.52 9.12
N GLN A 123 11.16 -13.66 8.90
CA GLN A 123 10.97 -12.35 8.28
C GLN A 123 10.55 -12.44 6.81
N CYS A 124 11.09 -13.38 6.05
CA CYS A 124 10.62 -13.66 4.69
C CYS A 124 9.13 -14.01 4.71
N HIS A 125 8.70 -14.93 5.58
CA HIS A 125 7.29 -15.31 5.66
C HIS A 125 6.39 -14.12 6.04
N ARG A 126 6.78 -13.31 7.03
CA ARG A 126 6.00 -12.13 7.44
C ARG A 126 5.95 -11.05 6.36
N ASN A 127 7.07 -10.76 5.70
CA ASN A 127 7.11 -9.77 4.62
C ASN A 127 6.32 -10.24 3.38
N ALA A 128 6.31 -11.54 3.08
CA ALA A 128 5.44 -12.11 2.04
C ALA A 128 3.95 -11.88 2.35
N GLN A 129 3.50 -12.10 3.59
CA GLN A 129 2.13 -11.81 4.03
C GLN A 129 1.80 -10.31 3.92
N ILE A 130 2.74 -9.43 4.28
CA ILE A 130 2.57 -7.97 4.17
C ILE A 130 2.43 -7.56 2.69
N ALA A 131 3.31 -8.09 1.83
CA ALA A 131 3.29 -7.82 0.40
C ALA A 131 1.96 -8.27 -0.23
N GLU A 132 1.55 -9.53 -0.01
CA GLU A 132 0.28 -10.08 -0.52
C GLU A 132 -0.92 -9.18 -0.16
N ARG A 133 -0.99 -8.78 1.12
CA ARG A 133 -2.09 -7.94 1.60
C ARG A 133 -2.07 -6.55 0.98
N LYS A 134 -0.89 -5.91 0.89
CA LYS A 134 -0.74 -4.60 0.25
C LYS A 134 -1.16 -4.67 -1.22
N TYR A 135 -0.70 -5.66 -1.97
CA TYR A 135 -1.06 -5.86 -3.38
C TYR A 135 -2.56 -6.07 -3.56
N THR A 136 -3.20 -6.86 -2.71
CA THR A 136 -4.66 -7.08 -2.76
C THR A 136 -5.44 -5.77 -2.64
N TRP A 137 -5.07 -4.91 -1.68
CA TRP A 137 -5.75 -3.63 -1.49
C TRP A 137 -5.44 -2.63 -2.61
N ILE A 138 -4.20 -2.58 -3.09
CA ILE A 138 -3.81 -1.71 -4.23
C ILE A 138 -4.54 -2.12 -5.50
N GLN A 139 -4.64 -3.41 -5.79
CA GLN A 139 -5.36 -3.90 -6.97
C GLN A 139 -6.83 -3.46 -6.94
N ARG A 140 -7.49 -3.58 -5.78
CA ARG A 140 -8.87 -3.11 -5.58
C ARG A 140 -8.97 -1.60 -5.76
N SER A 141 -8.03 -0.85 -5.19
CA SER A 141 -7.97 0.61 -5.34
C SER A 141 -7.83 1.02 -6.81
N MET A 142 -6.88 0.43 -7.53
CA MET A 142 -6.64 0.73 -8.95
C MET A 142 -7.84 0.35 -9.81
N ALA A 143 -8.48 -0.80 -9.55
CA ALA A 143 -9.70 -1.20 -10.25
C ALA A 143 -10.82 -0.16 -10.07
N CYS A 144 -11.02 0.36 -8.85
CA CYS A 144 -12.01 1.40 -8.60
C CYS A 144 -11.67 2.71 -9.30
N LEU A 145 -10.40 3.13 -9.28
CA LEU A 145 -9.95 4.31 -10.03
C LEU A 145 -10.20 4.17 -11.53
N PHE A 146 -9.89 3.01 -12.13
CA PHE A 146 -10.14 2.77 -13.56
C PHE A 146 -11.63 2.75 -13.90
N LEU A 147 -12.47 2.15 -13.05
CA LEU A 147 -13.93 2.17 -13.22
C LEU A 147 -14.50 3.59 -13.11
N ALA A 148 -13.90 4.45 -12.28
CA ALA A 148 -14.32 5.84 -12.15
C ALA A 148 -13.88 6.73 -13.31
N ALA A 149 -12.79 6.41 -14.01
CA ALA A 149 -12.16 7.31 -14.98
C ALA A 149 -13.08 7.70 -16.15
N LEU A 150 -13.79 6.73 -16.75
CA LEU A 150 -14.69 7.01 -17.89
C LEU A 150 -15.91 7.86 -17.47
N PRO A 151 -16.68 7.49 -16.42
CA PRO A 151 -17.78 8.32 -15.92
C PRO A 151 -17.31 9.70 -15.44
N TRP A 152 -16.12 9.79 -14.85
CA TRP A 152 -15.53 11.07 -14.43
C TRP A 152 -15.28 11.98 -15.62
N GLY A 153 -14.63 11.49 -16.69
CA GLY A 153 -14.40 12.28 -17.89
C GLY A 153 -15.69 12.73 -18.57
N PHE A 154 -16.69 11.85 -18.61
CA PHE A 154 -18.02 12.18 -19.13
C PHE A 154 -18.74 13.24 -18.28
N ALA A 155 -18.65 13.12 -16.95
CA ALA A 155 -19.18 14.11 -16.02
C ALA A 155 -18.52 15.47 -16.26
N LEU A 156 -17.19 15.53 -16.33
CA LEU A 156 -16.48 16.79 -16.62
C LEU A 156 -16.93 17.43 -17.93
N PHE A 157 -17.08 16.64 -19.00
CA PHE A 157 -17.52 17.14 -20.29
C PHE A 157 -18.90 17.80 -20.18
N ILE A 158 -19.87 17.14 -19.54
CA ILE A 158 -21.22 17.68 -19.36
C ILE A 158 -21.19 18.93 -18.47
N LEU A 159 -20.54 18.84 -17.31
CA LEU A 159 -20.52 19.92 -16.33
C LEU A 159 -19.85 21.19 -16.91
N TYR A 160 -18.76 21.02 -17.67
CA TYR A 160 -18.08 22.12 -18.34
C TYR A 160 -18.87 22.66 -19.54
N SER A 161 -19.59 21.81 -20.28
CA SER A 161 -20.47 22.28 -21.37
C SER A 161 -21.71 23.03 -20.88
N GLY A 162 -22.11 22.80 -19.62
CA GLY A 162 -23.28 23.40 -18.98
C GLY A 162 -22.99 24.63 -18.13
N THR A 163 -21.72 25.03 -17.95
CA THR A 163 -21.38 26.32 -17.35
C THR A 163 -21.69 27.45 -18.36
N PRO A 164 -22.48 28.45 -17.98
CA PRO A 164 -22.84 29.58 -18.84
C PRO A 164 -21.65 30.49 -19.17
#